data_AF-A0AAJ4VXL4-F1
#
_entry.id   AF-A0AAJ4VXL4-F1
#
_cell.length_a   1.000
_cell.length_b   1.000
_cell.length_c   1.000
_cell.angle_alpha   90.00
_cell.angle_beta   90.00
_cell.angle_gamma   90.00
#
_symmetry.space_group_name_H-M   'P 1'
#
loop_
_entity.id
_entity.type
_entity.pdbx_description
1 polymer ?
#
loop_
_entity_poly.entity_id
_entity_poly.type
_entity_poly.pdbx_seq_one_letter_code
_entity_poly.pdbx_strand_id
1 'polypeptide(L)'
;MYTKATAVELQFSPDRLNDGAGDPFWIDLNHNEAVELHQALQRYLDTPAAERPAPLVVSLDKDESAGVAEPAGSNAVTQTQTSADDFKQWVCVICGWVYDEAAGLPEEGIAPGTRWADVPEDWRCPLCDVGKEDFALVEF
;
A
#
# COMPACT_ATOMS: atom_id res chain seq x y z
N MET A 1 -25.12 15.55 5.47
CA MET A 1 -25.21 16.56 6.55
C MET A 1 -23.90 17.32 6.53
N TYR A 2 -23.86 18.47 5.84
CA TYR A 2 -22.61 19.14 5.46
C TYR A 2 -22.19 20.12 6.55
N THR A 3 -21.06 19.89 7.22
CA THR A 3 -20.52 20.83 8.20
C THR A 3 -19.65 21.88 7.51
N LYS A 4 -19.97 23.17 7.76
CA LYS A 4 -19.05 24.26 7.44
C LYS A 4 -17.71 23.94 8.12
N ALA A 5 -16.62 23.94 7.33
CA ALA A 5 -15.22 23.62 7.67
C ALA A 5 -14.67 22.24 7.28
N THR A 6 -15.43 21.37 6.59
CA THR A 6 -14.82 20.19 5.96
C THR A 6 -13.82 20.62 4.89
N ALA A 7 -12.55 20.23 5.04
CA ALA A 7 -11.49 20.53 4.08
C ALA A 7 -11.34 19.44 3.00
N VAL A 8 -11.60 18.18 3.38
CA VAL A 8 -11.48 16.99 2.53
C VAL A 8 -12.66 16.07 2.84
N GLU A 9 -13.26 15.51 1.80
CA GLU A 9 -14.30 14.47 1.87
C GLU A 9 -13.85 13.27 1.05
N LEU A 10 -13.71 12.10 1.70
CA LEU A 10 -13.42 10.84 1.04
C LEU A 10 -14.73 10.10 0.80
N GLN A 11 -15.01 9.73 -0.44
CA GLN A 11 -16.19 8.96 -0.83
C GLN A 11 -15.77 7.55 -1.24
N PHE A 12 -16.42 6.55 -0.67
CA PHE A 12 -16.15 5.14 -0.90
C PHE A 12 -17.41 4.30 -0.65
N SER A 13 -17.44 3.09 -1.19
CA SER A 13 -18.57 2.18 -1.05
C SER A 13 -18.64 1.65 0.39
N PRO A 14 -19.84 1.47 0.98
CA PRO A 14 -19.99 0.99 2.35
C PRO A 14 -19.29 -0.35 2.62
N ASP A 15 -19.16 -1.20 1.60
CA ASP A 15 -18.50 -2.50 1.69
C ASP A 15 -17.00 -2.43 2.03
N ARG A 16 -16.39 -1.25 1.86
CA ARG A 16 -14.99 -0.99 2.25
C ARG A 16 -14.81 -0.62 3.72
N LEU A 17 -15.91 -0.32 4.42
CA LEU A 17 -15.87 0.09 5.81
C LEU A 17 -15.57 -1.13 6.70
N ASN A 18 -14.44 -1.09 7.40
CA ASN A 18 -14.19 -2.02 8.48
C ASN A 18 -14.88 -1.50 9.75
N ASP A 19 -15.90 -2.22 10.22
CA ASP A 19 -16.70 -1.90 11.40
C ASP A 19 -16.72 -3.03 12.45
N GLY A 20 -15.64 -3.84 12.49
CA GLY A 20 -15.46 -4.94 13.43
C GLY A 20 -15.80 -4.58 14.88
N ALA A 21 -16.42 -5.53 15.60
CA ALA A 21 -17.05 -5.32 16.90
C ALA A 21 -16.09 -4.82 18.01
N GLY A 22 -15.89 -3.50 18.07
CA GLY A 22 -15.08 -2.82 19.09
C GLY A 22 -13.94 -1.98 18.53
N ASP A 23 -13.62 -2.09 17.24
CA ASP A 23 -12.57 -1.31 16.60
C ASP A 23 -13.10 0.02 16.04
N PRO A 24 -12.25 1.06 15.92
CA PRO A 24 -12.61 2.27 15.21
C PRO A 24 -13.00 1.98 13.76
N PHE A 25 -13.87 2.80 13.17
CA PHE A 25 -14.18 2.70 11.74
C PHE A 25 -12.99 3.10 10.88
N TRP A 26 -12.58 2.24 9.94
CA TRP A 26 -11.48 2.52 9.01
C TRP A 26 -11.70 1.86 7.64
N ILE A 27 -10.89 2.23 6.65
CA ILE A 27 -10.87 1.63 5.31
C ILE A 27 -9.43 1.29 4.93
N ASP A 28 -9.21 0.18 4.21
CA ASP A 28 -7.93 -0.10 3.56
C ASP A 28 -7.76 0.79 2.34
N LEU A 29 -6.56 1.33 2.14
CA LEU A 29 -6.15 1.92 0.86
C LEU A 29 -5.01 1.08 0.30
N ASN A 30 -5.14 0.64 -0.95
CA ASN A 30 -4.00 0.04 -1.63
C ASN A 30 -2.95 1.12 -1.96
N HIS A 31 -1.74 0.68 -2.33
CA HIS A 31 -0.63 1.60 -2.61
C HIS A 31 -0.98 2.67 -3.65
N ASN A 32 -1.69 2.30 -4.72
CA ASN A 32 -2.07 3.24 -5.78
C ASN A 32 -3.10 4.26 -5.28
N GLU A 33 -4.12 3.84 -4.54
CA GLU A 33 -5.11 4.73 -3.93
C GLU A 33 -4.47 5.72 -2.95
N ALA A 34 -3.53 5.26 -2.13
CA ALA A 34 -2.79 6.10 -1.22
C ALA A 34 -1.96 7.17 -1.97
N VAL A 35 -1.31 6.77 -3.06
CA VAL A 35 -0.55 7.69 -3.93
C VAL A 35 -1.49 8.70 -4.61
N GLU A 36 -2.63 8.27 -5.13
CA GLU A 36 -3.62 9.15 -5.77
C GLU A 36 -4.19 10.18 -4.77
N LEU A 37 -4.54 9.74 -3.56
CA LEU A 37 -5.01 10.61 -2.49
C LEU A 37 -3.93 11.63 -2.11
N HIS A 38 -2.68 11.19 -1.93
CA HIS A 38 -1.56 12.08 -1.61
C HIS A 38 -1.36 13.15 -2.68
N GLN A 39 -1.36 12.77 -3.97
CA GLN A 39 -1.24 13.72 -5.08
C GLN A 39 -2.41 14.70 -5.15
N ALA A 40 -3.64 14.25 -4.86
CA ALA A 40 -4.81 15.13 -4.81
C ALA A 40 -4.70 16.17 -3.69
N LEU A 41 -4.24 15.75 -2.51
CA LEU A 41 -4.00 16.64 -1.38
C LEU A 41 -2.90 17.65 -1.68
N GLN A 42 -1.78 17.23 -2.29
CA GLN A 42 -0.70 18.13 -2.68
C GLN A 42 -1.19 19.21 -3.65
N ARG A 43 -1.89 18.82 -4.74
CA ARG A 43 -2.47 19.79 -5.70
C ARG A 43 -3.42 20.77 -5.02
N TYR A 44 -4.21 20.30 -4.07
CA TYR A 44 -5.11 21.17 -3.31
C TYR A 44 -4.34 22.18 -2.46
N LEU A 45 -3.30 21.74 -1.74
CA LEU A 45 -2.49 22.61 -0.88
C LEU A 45 -1.65 23.62 -1.67
N ASP A 46 -1.20 23.24 -2.87
CA ASP A 46 -0.48 24.13 -3.79
C ASP A 46 -1.39 25.18 -4.44
N THR A 47 -2.72 24.95 -4.44
CA THR A 47 -3.69 25.91 -4.96
C THR A 47 -3.85 27.09 -3.99
N PRO A 48 -3.76 28.35 -4.48
CA PRO A 48 -3.96 29.53 -3.64
C PRO A 48 -5.27 29.47 -2.85
N ALA A 49 -5.25 29.93 -1.59
CA ALA A 49 -6.41 29.84 -0.68
C ALA A 49 -7.69 30.47 -1.23
N ALA A 50 -7.57 31.51 -2.06
CA ALA A 50 -8.70 32.20 -2.68
C ALA A 50 -9.40 31.36 -3.77
N GLU A 51 -8.72 30.35 -4.33
CA GLU A 51 -9.17 29.54 -5.46
C GLU A 51 -9.44 28.08 -5.07
N ARG A 52 -9.23 27.73 -3.80
CA ARG A 52 -9.41 26.36 -3.31
C ARG A 52 -10.89 25.96 -3.21
N PRO A 53 -11.31 24.87 -3.88
CA PRO A 53 -12.66 24.33 -3.71
C PRO A 53 -12.79 23.65 -2.34
N ALA A 54 -13.74 24.08 -1.51
CA ALA A 54 -13.97 23.46 -0.19
C ALA A 54 -15.30 22.71 -0.16
N PRO A 55 -15.29 21.39 0.15
CA PRO A 55 -14.17 20.50 0.42
C PRO A 55 -13.52 19.97 -0.87
N LEU A 56 -12.27 19.52 -0.75
CA LEU A 56 -11.68 18.59 -1.72
C LEU A 56 -12.41 17.25 -1.62
N VAL A 57 -13.17 16.88 -2.65
CA VAL A 57 -13.83 15.57 -2.72
C VAL A 57 -12.93 14.59 -3.46
N VAL A 58 -12.61 13.44 -2.84
CA VAL A 58 -11.84 12.35 -3.45
C VAL A 58 -12.69 11.08 -3.40
N SER A 59 -13.01 10.53 -4.57
CA SER A 59 -13.72 9.26 -4.70
C SER A 59 -12.70 8.13 -4.84
N LEU A 60 -12.78 7.12 -3.98
CA LEU A 60 -11.87 5.97 -3.97
C LEU A 60 -12.43 4.78 -4.77
N ASP A 61 -13.71 4.81 -5.13
CA ASP A 61 -14.32 3.83 -6.01
C ASP A 61 -14.07 4.26 -7.47
N LYS A 62 -12.96 3.82 -8.07
CA LYS A 62 -12.71 3.98 -9.51
C LYS A 62 -12.96 2.68 -10.26
N ASP A 63 -14.17 2.63 -10.84
CA ASP A 63 -14.60 1.89 -12.03
C ASP A 63 -14.06 0.48 -12.26
N GLU A 64 -14.80 -0.51 -11.76
CA GLU A 64 -14.85 -1.87 -12.31
C GLU A 64 -15.75 -1.94 -13.58
N SER A 65 -15.95 -0.82 -14.30
CA SER A 65 -16.86 -0.76 -15.45
C SER A 65 -16.35 0.07 -16.64
N ALA A 66 -15.20 -0.29 -17.22
CA ALA A 66 -14.92 0.04 -18.62
C ALA A 66 -13.97 -0.96 -19.30
N GLY A 67 -14.55 -2.01 -19.88
CA GLY A 67 -13.94 -2.65 -21.04
C GLY A 67 -14.13 -1.80 -22.30
N VAL A 68 -13.06 -1.71 -23.12
CA VAL A 68 -12.99 -1.79 -24.60
C VAL A 68 -12.10 -0.71 -25.27
N ALA A 69 -11.06 -1.24 -25.95
CA ALA A 69 -10.29 -0.74 -27.11
C ALA A 69 -9.05 0.16 -26.91
N GLU A 70 -7.88 -0.49 -26.90
CA GLU A 70 -6.58 0.04 -27.32
C GLU A 70 -6.51 0.25 -28.85
N PRO A 71 -5.67 1.19 -29.33
CA PRO A 71 -4.76 0.82 -30.41
C PRO A 71 -3.30 1.12 -30.07
N ALA A 72 -2.52 0.04 -30.21
CA ALA A 72 -1.12 -0.09 -30.63
C ALA A 72 -0.20 1.16 -30.63
N GLY A 73 0.92 1.07 -29.90
CA GLY A 73 2.05 1.97 -30.12
C GLY A 73 3.21 1.86 -29.12
N SER A 74 3.89 0.72 -29.13
CA SER A 74 5.23 0.39 -28.60
C SER A 74 6.13 1.51 -28.01
N ASN A 75 6.66 1.29 -26.80
CA ASN A 75 8.10 1.06 -26.64
C ASN A 75 8.43 0.30 -25.35
N ALA A 76 9.33 -0.67 -25.51
CA ALA A 76 9.77 -1.61 -24.51
C ALA A 76 10.62 -0.95 -23.41
N VAL A 77 10.14 -1.05 -22.17
CA VAL A 77 10.98 -1.27 -21.00
C VAL A 77 10.66 -2.69 -20.54
N THR A 78 11.66 -3.57 -20.57
CA THR A 78 11.58 -4.91 -20.00
C THR A 78 11.38 -4.78 -18.49
N GLN A 79 10.11 -4.69 -18.09
CA GLN A 79 9.68 -4.99 -16.74
C GLN A 79 9.51 -6.51 -16.70
N THR A 80 10.40 -7.19 -16.00
CA THR A 80 10.18 -8.58 -15.59
C THR A 80 9.05 -8.58 -14.58
N GLN A 81 7.82 -8.66 -15.10
CA GLN A 81 6.62 -8.95 -14.36
C GLN A 81 6.64 -10.43 -14.00
N THR A 82 7.19 -10.75 -12.83
CA THR A 82 6.83 -11.98 -12.11
C THR A 82 5.73 -11.58 -11.13
N SER A 83 4.53 -12.10 -11.34
CA SER A 83 3.33 -11.79 -10.58
C SER A 83 3.59 -11.83 -9.06
N ALA A 84 3.42 -10.68 -8.40
CA ALA A 84 3.65 -10.48 -6.98
C ALA A 84 2.52 -11.03 -6.08
N ASP A 85 1.53 -11.71 -6.67
CA ASP A 85 0.28 -12.14 -6.02
C ASP A 85 0.40 -13.29 -5.00
N ASP A 86 1.60 -13.74 -4.65
CA ASP A 86 1.74 -14.80 -3.63
C ASP A 86 2.90 -14.56 -2.65
N PHE A 87 3.63 -13.44 -2.74
CA PHE A 87 4.73 -13.16 -1.81
C PHE A 87 4.21 -12.69 -0.46
N LYS A 88 4.82 -13.22 0.60
CA LYS A 88 4.44 -12.94 1.98
C LYS A 88 5.35 -11.87 2.58
N GLN A 89 4.82 -11.15 3.56
CA GLN A 89 5.60 -10.22 4.38
C GLN A 89 5.68 -10.75 5.82
N TRP A 90 6.83 -10.58 6.46
CA TRP A 90 7.12 -11.09 7.78
C TRP A 90 7.61 -9.96 8.68
N VAL A 91 6.95 -9.74 9.81
CA VAL A 91 7.29 -8.68 10.75
C VAL A 91 8.01 -9.24 11.96
N CYS A 92 9.15 -8.65 12.31
CA CYS A 92 9.84 -8.92 13.56
C CYS A 92 8.98 -8.42 14.73
N VAL A 93 8.55 -9.32 15.61
CA VAL A 93 7.68 -8.96 16.76
C VAL A 93 8.42 -8.19 17.86
N ILE A 94 9.75 -8.14 17.78
CA ILE A 94 10.62 -7.46 18.75
C ILE A 94 10.80 -5.98 18.40
N CYS A 95 11.03 -5.66 17.11
CA CYS A 95 11.36 -4.30 16.69
C CYS A 95 10.45 -3.71 15.61
N GLY A 96 9.57 -4.52 15.00
CA GLY A 96 8.65 -4.08 13.95
C GLY A 96 9.25 -3.98 12.54
N TRP A 97 10.49 -4.41 12.33
CA TRP A 97 11.07 -4.48 10.98
C TRP A 97 10.34 -5.52 10.12
N VAL A 98 10.12 -5.21 8.84
CA VAL A 98 9.38 -6.07 7.90
C VAL A 98 10.33 -6.61 6.83
N TYR A 99 10.37 -7.94 6.71
CA TYR A 99 10.93 -8.63 5.56
C TYR A 99 9.85 -8.83 4.50
N ASP A 100 10.14 -8.40 3.28
CA ASP A 100 9.27 -8.61 2.11
C ASP A 100 9.91 -9.66 1.20
N GLU A 101 9.25 -10.80 1.00
CA GLU A 101 9.78 -11.87 0.13
C GLU A 101 10.01 -11.40 -1.31
N ALA A 102 9.18 -10.49 -1.83
CA ALA A 102 9.33 -9.97 -3.19
C ALA A 102 10.58 -9.09 -3.31
N ALA A 103 10.85 -8.28 -2.27
CA ALA A 103 12.02 -7.40 -2.24
C ALA A 103 13.31 -8.14 -1.87
N GLY A 104 13.23 -9.18 -1.03
CA GLY A 104 14.39 -9.82 -0.40
C GLY A 104 15.17 -8.83 0.47
N LEU A 105 16.47 -9.13 0.68
CA LEU A 105 17.41 -8.21 1.34
C LEU A 105 18.81 -8.32 0.69
N PRO A 106 19.01 -7.70 -0.49
CA PRO A 106 20.22 -7.90 -1.28
C PRO A 106 21.51 -7.43 -0.60
N GLU A 107 21.41 -6.45 0.29
CA GLU A 107 22.52 -5.94 1.10
C GLU A 107 23.09 -6.99 2.07
N GLU A 108 22.27 -7.96 2.50
CA GLU A 108 22.68 -9.09 3.34
C GLU A 108 22.80 -10.40 2.54
N GLY A 109 22.72 -10.32 1.20
CA GLY A 109 22.85 -11.48 0.31
C GLY A 109 21.57 -12.29 0.11
N ILE A 110 20.41 -11.79 0.55
CA ILE A 110 19.10 -12.40 0.30
C ILE A 110 18.53 -11.81 -0.98
N ALA A 111 18.44 -12.59 -2.06
CA ALA A 111 17.97 -12.08 -3.34
C ALA A 111 16.48 -11.70 -3.31
N PRO A 112 16.02 -10.75 -4.15
CA PRO A 112 14.59 -10.49 -4.33
C PRO A 112 13.85 -11.75 -4.79
N GLY A 113 12.65 -11.98 -4.24
CA GLY A 113 11.85 -13.19 -4.48
C GLY A 113 12.22 -14.37 -3.58
N THR A 114 13.12 -14.21 -2.60
CA THR A 114 13.48 -15.28 -1.66
C THR A 114 12.34 -15.49 -0.66
N ARG A 115 11.75 -16.69 -0.63
CA ARG A 115 10.70 -17.02 0.34
C ARG A 115 11.26 -17.06 1.75
N TRP A 116 10.43 -16.82 2.76
CA TRP A 116 10.86 -16.91 4.16
C TRP A 116 11.37 -18.29 4.53
N ALA A 117 10.83 -19.34 3.92
CA ALA A 117 11.32 -20.71 4.06
C ALA A 117 12.76 -20.89 3.55
N ASP A 118 13.18 -20.08 2.57
CA ASP A 118 14.49 -20.16 1.92
C ASP A 118 15.53 -19.23 2.56
N VAL A 119 15.11 -18.30 3.42
CA VAL A 119 16.04 -17.47 4.21
C VAL A 119 16.84 -18.39 5.17
N PRO A 120 18.16 -18.25 5.31
CA PRO A 120 18.96 -19.10 6.21
C PRO A 120 18.49 -19.05 7.68
N GLU A 121 18.48 -20.18 8.40
CA GLU A 121 18.04 -20.24 9.81
C GLU A 121 18.95 -19.44 10.76
N ASP A 122 20.21 -19.25 10.37
CA ASP A 122 21.20 -18.46 11.11
C ASP A 122 21.14 -16.95 10.80
N TRP A 123 20.31 -16.54 9.84
CA TRP A 123 20.07 -15.12 9.58
C TRP A 123 19.47 -14.42 10.80
N ARG A 124 19.75 -13.13 10.94
CA ARG A 124 19.37 -12.29 12.08
C ARG A 124 18.73 -10.99 11.60
N CYS A 125 17.75 -10.51 12.35
CA CYS A 125 17.10 -9.23 12.04
C CYS A 125 18.13 -8.08 12.00
N PRO A 126 18.19 -7.28 10.92
CA PRO A 126 19.21 -6.23 10.77
C PRO A 126 19.04 -5.06 11.75
N LEU A 127 17.88 -4.94 12.42
CA LEU A 127 17.64 -3.88 13.40
C LEU A 127 17.90 -4.29 14.85
N CYS A 128 17.62 -5.54 15.22
CA CYS A 128 17.66 -5.97 16.63
C CYS A 128 18.38 -7.30 16.89
N ASP A 129 18.98 -7.91 15.87
CA ASP A 129 19.83 -9.10 15.98
C ASP A 129 19.16 -10.36 16.56
N VAL A 130 17.82 -10.43 16.48
CA VAL A 130 17.05 -11.62 16.87
C VAL A 130 16.91 -12.62 15.71
N GLY A 131 16.59 -13.87 16.02
CA GLY A 131 16.48 -14.94 15.05
C GLY A 131 15.18 -14.90 14.23
N LYS A 132 15.09 -15.79 13.23
CA LYS A 132 13.89 -15.93 12.38
C LYS A 132 12.66 -16.38 13.15
N GLU A 133 12.84 -17.04 14.29
CA GLU A 133 11.75 -17.48 15.16
C GLU A 133 10.91 -16.32 15.72
N ASP A 134 11.48 -15.11 15.77
CA ASP A 134 10.84 -13.91 16.29
C ASP A 134 10.09 -13.10 15.20
N PHE A 135 9.78 -13.73 14.07
CA PHE A 135 9.02 -13.12 12.99
C PHE A 135 7.63 -13.75 12.85
N ALA A 136 6.62 -12.90 12.66
CA ALA A 136 5.26 -13.31 12.39
C ALA A 136 4.88 -12.97 10.94
N LEU A 137 4.10 -13.86 10.32
CA LEU A 137 3.49 -13.60 9.02
C LEU A 137 2.52 -12.43 9.13
N VAL A 138 2.64 -11.46 8.22
CA VAL A 138 1.67 -10.37 8.06
C VAL A 138 0.60 -10.83 7.08
N GLU A 139 -0.61 -11.03 7.57
CA GLU A 139 -1.81 -11.27 6.77
C GLU A 139 -2.65 -9.99 6.76
N PHE A 140 -3.03 -9.53 5.57
CA PHE A 140 -3.95 -8.40 5.36
C PHE A 140 -5.26 -8.92 4.78
#